data_AF-A0A2V5PWM9-F1
#
_entry.id   AF-A0A2V5PWM9-F1
#
_cell.length_a   1.000
_cell.length_b   1.000
_cell.length_c   1.000
_cell.angle_alpha   90.00
_cell.angle_beta   90.00
_cell.angle_gamma   90.00
#
_symmetry.space_group_name_H-M   'P 1'
#
loop_
_entity.id
_entity.type
_entity.pdbx_description
1 polymer ?
#
loop_
_entity_poly.entity_id
_entity_poly.type
_entity_poly.pdbx_seq_one_letter_code
_entity_poly.pdbx_strand_id
1 'polypeptide(L)'
;MKLAFSLVAAVSLASISHAAEVEWTPEANMDHQLFPSLLIATATARPIEEDDAEAKAPDPYLLGERFGLVGVSIKPEAANTKIKITLKENDLMAASTWSGELAEAGKEYFIAPKVNYKFEKLRKATQQVPLNVSFAVELDGKSAGEKTETLQVRSINDCPFGVSNDEETLNDESFIAGSAEIGWMFAAYVNENHPMLDKVLQEALGTKIVNAFLGYQRDDPAEVVRQVFAIWSALQKRGIQYSSTTTTPGGSEEVYSQYVRFLDQSITNTQANCVDGSVLFASILRKISIQPFLVTIPGHMYMGFYLTPDKKDFVGLETTVIGAQNASDEEKDEDPKALTTLRGKLDEKARGNRDWKTFAKAIQIATDDLEKNKEKFDGNDANYQMIDLDEARTEGIMPIPYNAPDSSSPSASSTPK
;
A
#
# COMPACT_ATOMS: atom_id res chain seq x y z
N MET A 1 -46.80 -85.99 -0.48
CA MET A 1 -47.31 -84.66 -0.07
C MET A 1 -46.14 -83.68 -0.22
N LYS A 2 -46.18 -82.84 -1.26
CA LYS A 2 -46.15 -81.36 -1.21
C LYS A 2 -44.89 -80.77 -0.55
N LEU A 3 -44.17 -79.79 -1.07
CA LEU A 3 -44.14 -79.04 -2.33
C LEU A 3 -42.84 -78.21 -2.25
N ALA A 4 -42.21 -77.94 -3.38
CA ALA A 4 -41.09 -77.00 -3.48
C ALA A 4 -41.55 -75.56 -3.18
N PHE A 5 -40.67 -74.72 -2.61
CA PHE A 5 -40.67 -73.27 -2.86
C PHE A 5 -39.24 -72.73 -2.77
N SER A 6 -38.69 -72.33 -3.92
CA SER A 6 -37.53 -71.46 -4.03
C SER A 6 -37.89 -70.08 -3.51
N LEU A 7 -37.01 -69.48 -2.69
CA LEU A 7 -37.02 -68.06 -2.41
C LEU A 7 -35.73 -67.45 -2.96
N VAL A 8 -35.86 -66.77 -4.11
CA VAL A 8 -34.83 -65.91 -4.67
C VAL A 8 -34.83 -64.62 -3.85
N ALA A 9 -33.79 -64.41 -3.05
CA ALA A 9 -33.55 -63.12 -2.41
C ALA A 9 -32.91 -62.18 -3.43
N ALA A 10 -33.68 -61.20 -3.92
CA ALA A 10 -33.16 -60.10 -4.71
C ALA A 10 -32.27 -59.23 -3.82
N VAL A 11 -30.95 -59.27 -4.06
CA VAL A 11 -30.01 -58.31 -3.50
C VAL A 11 -30.21 -57.01 -4.27
N SER A 12 -30.88 -56.04 -3.64
CA SER A 12 -30.88 -54.66 -4.11
C SER A 12 -29.47 -54.10 -3.94
N LEU A 13 -28.70 -54.06 -5.04
CA LEU A 13 -27.55 -53.18 -5.16
C LEU A 13 -28.08 -51.74 -5.12
N ALA A 14 -28.16 -51.19 -3.92
CA ALA A 14 -28.21 -49.74 -3.76
C ALA A 14 -26.87 -49.21 -4.27
N SER A 15 -26.87 -48.71 -5.50
CA SER A 15 -25.77 -47.92 -6.03
C SER A 15 -25.62 -46.70 -5.14
N ILE A 16 -24.72 -46.79 -4.15
CA ILE A 16 -24.19 -45.60 -3.50
C ILE A 16 -23.33 -44.94 -4.58
N SER A 17 -23.94 -44.05 -5.36
CA SER A 17 -23.18 -43.08 -6.14
C SER A 17 -22.44 -42.24 -5.11
N HIS A 18 -21.17 -42.58 -4.84
CA HIS A 18 -20.22 -41.57 -4.43
C HIS A 18 -20.22 -40.55 -5.56
N ALA A 19 -20.96 -39.45 -5.40
CA ALA A 19 -20.58 -38.25 -6.10
C ALA A 19 -19.14 -38.02 -5.68
N ALA A 20 -18.20 -38.07 -6.62
CA ALA A 20 -16.84 -37.66 -6.33
C ALA A 20 -16.93 -36.28 -5.67
N GLU A 21 -16.47 -36.17 -4.43
CA GLU A 21 -16.34 -34.87 -3.77
C GLU A 21 -15.31 -34.12 -4.60
N VAL A 22 -15.78 -33.20 -5.46
CA VAL A 22 -14.88 -32.34 -6.24
C VAL A 22 -13.96 -31.63 -5.25
N GLU A 23 -12.67 -31.87 -5.39
CA GLU A 23 -11.66 -31.30 -4.50
C GLU A 23 -11.48 -29.81 -4.84
N TRP A 24 -11.64 -28.97 -3.82
CA TRP A 24 -11.43 -27.53 -3.91
C TRP A 24 -10.72 -27.04 -2.65
N THR A 25 -9.92 -26.00 -2.75
CA THR A 25 -9.09 -25.50 -1.66
C THR A 25 -9.40 -24.03 -1.42
N PRO A 26 -9.68 -23.59 -0.17
CA PRO A 26 -9.69 -22.17 0.13
C PRO A 26 -8.28 -21.64 -0.02
N GLU A 27 -8.16 -20.47 -0.64
CA GLU A 27 -6.88 -19.85 -0.95
C GLU A 27 -6.84 -18.46 -0.35
N ALA A 28 -5.67 -18.08 0.14
CA ALA A 28 -5.38 -16.72 0.57
C ALA A 28 -4.03 -16.27 0.02
N ASN A 29 -4.11 -15.30 -0.90
CA ASN A 29 -2.93 -14.62 -1.43
C ASN A 29 -2.17 -13.90 -0.31
N MET A 30 -0.95 -13.47 -0.62
CA MET A 30 -0.06 -12.79 0.34
C MET A 30 0.33 -13.70 1.52
N ASP A 31 0.70 -14.95 1.25
CA ASP A 31 1.17 -15.92 2.26
C ASP A 31 0.23 -16.03 3.47
N HIS A 32 -1.06 -16.24 3.20
CA HIS A 32 -2.10 -16.33 4.24
C HIS A 32 -2.22 -15.09 5.15
N GLN A 33 -1.80 -13.91 4.66
CA GLN A 33 -1.86 -12.64 5.38
C GLN A 33 -2.89 -11.68 4.77
N LEU A 34 -3.75 -11.13 5.63
CA LEU A 34 -4.71 -10.10 5.24
C LEU A 34 -4.16 -8.72 5.61
N PHE A 35 -3.84 -7.89 4.62
CA PHE A 35 -3.33 -6.52 4.82
C PHE A 35 -4.47 -5.48 4.75
N PRO A 36 -4.92 -4.90 5.89
CA PRO A 36 -5.96 -3.88 5.88
C PRO A 36 -5.59 -2.64 5.07
N SER A 37 -4.30 -2.31 5.01
CA SER A 37 -3.75 -1.21 4.22
C SER A 37 -3.98 -1.41 2.72
N LEU A 38 -3.61 -2.57 2.18
CA LEU A 38 -3.82 -2.95 0.79
C LEU A 38 -5.32 -2.95 0.45
N LEU A 39 -6.14 -3.60 1.27
CA LEU A 39 -7.58 -3.69 1.06
C LEU A 39 -8.28 -2.33 1.00
N ILE A 40 -7.85 -1.38 1.82
CA ILE A 40 -8.40 -0.02 1.80
C ILE A 40 -7.87 0.75 0.58
N ALA A 41 -6.58 0.63 0.28
CA ALA A 41 -5.94 1.35 -0.82
C ALA A 41 -6.49 0.97 -2.20
N THR A 42 -6.85 -0.30 -2.40
CA THR A 42 -7.35 -0.82 -3.68
C THR A 42 -8.87 -0.88 -3.77
N ALA A 43 -9.61 -0.54 -2.70
CA ALA A 43 -11.08 -0.59 -2.69
C ALA A 43 -11.74 0.27 -3.77
N THR A 44 -11.05 1.31 -4.24
CA THR A 44 -11.49 2.23 -5.29
C THR A 44 -10.59 2.20 -6.52
N ALA A 45 -9.69 1.21 -6.62
CA ALA A 45 -8.91 1.01 -7.82
C ALA A 45 -9.85 0.81 -9.02
N ARG A 46 -9.49 1.41 -10.15
CA ARG A 46 -10.35 1.34 -11.34
C ARG A 46 -10.42 -0.09 -11.87
N PRO A 47 -11.58 -0.52 -12.41
CA PRO A 47 -11.67 -1.79 -13.14
C PRO A 47 -10.63 -1.85 -14.26
N ILE A 48 -10.30 -3.06 -14.69
CA ILE A 48 -9.46 -3.25 -15.87
C ILE A 48 -10.24 -2.76 -17.10
N GLU A 49 -9.68 -1.80 -17.83
CA GLU A 49 -10.23 -1.27 -19.07
C GLU A 49 -9.63 -2.01 -20.28
N GLU A 50 -10.30 -1.97 -21.44
CA GLU A 50 -9.88 -2.73 -22.64
C GLU A 50 -8.47 -2.41 -23.15
N ASP A 51 -7.96 -1.21 -22.86
CA ASP A 51 -6.65 -0.73 -23.28
C ASP A 51 -5.51 -1.13 -22.33
N ASP A 52 -5.84 -1.59 -21.11
CA ASP A 52 -4.88 -2.07 -20.13
C ASP A 52 -4.11 -3.28 -20.67
N ALA A 53 -2.84 -3.41 -20.27
CA ALA A 53 -2.01 -4.56 -20.67
C ALA A 53 -2.64 -5.90 -20.24
N GLU A 54 -3.27 -5.93 -19.07
CA GLU A 54 -3.94 -7.09 -18.50
C GLU A 54 -5.20 -7.50 -19.29
N ALA A 55 -5.92 -6.55 -19.90
CA ALA A 55 -7.08 -6.85 -20.74
C ALA A 55 -6.72 -7.50 -22.08
N LYS A 56 -5.47 -7.36 -22.55
CA LYS A 56 -5.05 -7.86 -23.87
C LYS A 56 -4.88 -9.38 -23.90
N ALA A 57 -4.64 -9.99 -22.74
CA ALA A 57 -4.50 -11.43 -22.59
C ALA A 57 -5.10 -11.87 -21.24
N PRO A 58 -6.44 -11.84 -21.10
CA PRO A 58 -7.08 -12.24 -19.86
C PRO A 58 -6.87 -13.72 -19.63
N ASP A 59 -6.48 -14.09 -18.41
CA ASP A 59 -6.36 -15.47 -18.00
C ASP A 59 -7.78 -16.06 -17.81
N PRO A 60 -8.19 -17.05 -18.62
CA PRO A 60 -9.54 -17.62 -18.53
C PRO A 60 -9.76 -18.45 -17.25
N TYR A 61 -8.71 -18.71 -16.47
CA TYR A 61 -8.75 -19.51 -15.25
C TYR A 61 -8.70 -18.66 -13.97
N LEU A 62 -8.42 -17.36 -14.08
CA LEU A 62 -8.52 -16.38 -13.01
C LEU A 62 -9.86 -15.66 -13.10
N LEU A 63 -10.77 -15.95 -12.15
CA LEU A 63 -12.12 -15.40 -12.15
C LEU A 63 -12.36 -14.53 -10.92
N GLY A 64 -13.15 -13.46 -11.07
CA GLY A 64 -13.57 -12.60 -9.97
C GLY A 64 -12.83 -11.27 -9.88
N GLU A 65 -12.47 -10.82 -8.68
CA GLU A 65 -11.82 -9.52 -8.45
C GLU A 65 -10.31 -9.59 -8.69
N ARG A 66 -9.79 -8.60 -9.42
CA ARG A 66 -8.37 -8.44 -9.79
C ARG A 66 -7.40 -8.52 -8.59
N PHE A 67 -7.71 -7.81 -7.50
CA PHE A 67 -6.91 -7.78 -6.28
C PHE A 67 -7.49 -8.67 -5.18
N GLY A 68 -8.23 -9.71 -5.57
CA GLY A 68 -8.85 -10.62 -4.62
C GLY A 68 -7.79 -11.33 -3.76
N LEU A 69 -7.81 -11.07 -2.46
CA LEU A 69 -6.86 -11.67 -1.52
C LEU A 69 -7.29 -13.05 -1.01
N VAL A 70 -8.56 -13.39 -1.14
CA VAL A 70 -9.11 -14.66 -0.66
C VAL A 70 -10.00 -15.24 -1.74
N GLY A 71 -9.95 -16.55 -1.91
CA GLY A 71 -10.61 -17.23 -3.02
C GLY A 71 -10.73 -18.73 -2.84
N VAL A 72 -11.05 -19.40 -3.93
CA VAL A 72 -11.12 -20.86 -4.02
C VAL A 72 -10.38 -21.32 -5.27
N SER A 73 -9.45 -22.26 -5.09
CA SER A 73 -8.92 -23.09 -6.17
C SER A 73 -9.79 -24.31 -6.36
N ILE A 74 -10.17 -24.61 -7.60
CA ILE A 74 -11.01 -25.77 -7.92
C ILE A 74 -10.72 -26.32 -9.31
N LYS A 75 -10.77 -27.64 -9.43
CA LYS A 75 -10.63 -28.36 -10.71
C LYS A 75 -11.93 -29.09 -11.03
N PRO A 76 -12.79 -28.57 -11.92
CA PRO A 76 -14.07 -29.22 -12.22
C PRO A 76 -13.85 -30.51 -13.02
N GLU A 77 -14.64 -31.54 -12.71
CA GLU A 77 -14.60 -32.81 -13.44
C GLU A 77 -15.32 -32.76 -14.81
N ALA A 78 -16.22 -31.79 -14.98
CA ALA A 78 -17.04 -31.60 -16.17
C ALA A 78 -16.92 -30.18 -16.72
N ALA A 79 -17.15 -30.02 -18.02
CA ALA A 79 -17.17 -28.73 -18.69
C ALA A 79 -18.50 -28.00 -18.43
N ASN A 80 -18.46 -26.66 -18.45
CA ASN A 80 -19.59 -25.77 -18.17
C ASN A 80 -20.23 -26.03 -16.79
N THR A 81 -19.42 -26.38 -15.79
CA THR A 81 -19.90 -26.58 -14.41
C THR A 81 -20.29 -25.23 -13.82
N LYS A 82 -21.53 -25.11 -13.33
CA LYS A 82 -21.98 -23.89 -12.65
C LYS A 82 -21.50 -23.91 -11.22
N ILE A 83 -20.85 -22.83 -10.80
CA ILE A 83 -20.31 -22.70 -9.46
C ILE A 83 -20.92 -21.50 -8.75
N LYS A 84 -21.14 -21.65 -7.44
CA LYS A 84 -21.46 -20.57 -6.54
C LYS A 84 -20.59 -20.68 -5.29
N ILE A 85 -19.87 -19.61 -4.98
CA ILE A 85 -19.02 -19.49 -3.80
C ILE A 85 -19.68 -18.52 -2.84
N THR A 86 -19.87 -18.93 -1.61
CA THR A 86 -20.38 -18.09 -0.52
C THR A 86 -19.28 -17.90 0.50
N LEU A 87 -18.82 -16.65 0.64
CA LEU A 87 -17.95 -16.23 1.72
C LEU A 87 -18.82 -15.88 2.93
N LYS A 88 -18.59 -16.55 4.07
CA LYS A 88 -19.38 -16.30 5.28
C LYS A 88 -18.95 -15.01 5.97
N GLU A 89 -19.90 -14.42 6.67
CA GLU A 89 -19.63 -13.24 7.50
C GLU A 89 -18.64 -13.56 8.64
N ASN A 90 -17.72 -12.65 8.88
CA ASN A 90 -16.82 -12.62 10.04
C ASN A 90 -16.63 -11.18 10.53
N ASP A 91 -15.64 -10.92 11.39
CA ASP A 91 -15.42 -9.59 11.98
C ASP A 91 -15.01 -8.51 10.96
N LEU A 92 -14.39 -8.89 9.85
CA LEU A 92 -13.85 -7.96 8.83
C LEU A 92 -14.58 -8.04 7.48
N MET A 93 -15.39 -9.06 7.26
CA MET A 93 -16.07 -9.33 5.98
C MET A 93 -17.56 -9.54 6.25
N ALA A 94 -18.42 -8.84 5.52
CA ALA A 94 -19.83 -9.21 5.44
C ALA A 94 -19.98 -10.40 4.47
N ALA A 95 -21.07 -11.16 4.63
CA ALA A 95 -21.34 -12.27 3.73
C ALA A 95 -21.36 -11.79 2.27
N SER A 96 -20.69 -12.52 1.39
CA SER A 96 -20.69 -12.26 -0.05
C SER A 96 -20.85 -13.54 -0.83
N THR A 97 -21.33 -13.41 -2.06
CA THR A 97 -21.53 -14.54 -2.96
C THR A 97 -21.05 -14.17 -4.34
N TRP A 98 -20.36 -15.10 -4.97
CA TRP A 98 -20.00 -15.04 -6.38
C TRP A 98 -20.54 -16.28 -7.08
N SER A 99 -21.04 -16.11 -8.31
CA SER A 99 -21.51 -17.21 -9.14
C SER A 99 -20.95 -17.07 -10.54
N GLY A 100 -20.63 -18.20 -11.16
CA GLY A 100 -20.09 -18.24 -12.51
C GLY A 100 -20.16 -19.63 -13.12
N GLU A 101 -19.43 -19.81 -14.22
CA GLU A 101 -19.36 -21.06 -14.96
C GLU A 101 -17.90 -21.41 -15.25
N LEU A 102 -17.52 -22.65 -14.99
CA LEU A 102 -16.20 -23.18 -15.29
C LEU A 102 -16.27 -23.90 -16.63
N ALA A 103 -15.72 -23.28 -17.67
CA ALA A 103 -15.93 -23.69 -19.05
C ALA A 103 -15.30 -25.05 -19.38
N GLU A 104 -14.10 -25.34 -18.85
CA GLU A 104 -13.30 -26.50 -19.21
C GLU A 104 -13.17 -27.50 -18.04
N ALA A 105 -13.30 -28.79 -18.36
CA ALA A 105 -13.04 -29.86 -17.41
C ALA A 105 -11.53 -30.07 -17.19
N GLY A 106 -11.12 -30.41 -15.96
CA GLY A 106 -9.75 -30.79 -15.65
C GLY A 106 -8.73 -29.65 -15.71
N LYS A 107 -9.20 -28.40 -15.80
CA LYS A 107 -8.38 -27.18 -15.65
C LYS A 107 -8.51 -26.64 -14.25
N GLU A 108 -7.45 -26.07 -13.72
CA GLU A 108 -7.48 -25.45 -12.40
C GLU A 108 -7.93 -24.02 -12.52
N TYR A 109 -8.95 -23.65 -11.77
CA TYR A 109 -9.49 -22.30 -11.71
C TYR A 109 -9.21 -21.72 -10.34
N PHE A 110 -8.71 -20.49 -10.28
CA PHE A 110 -8.70 -19.69 -9.07
C PHE A 110 -9.79 -18.62 -9.16
N ILE A 111 -10.63 -18.57 -8.14
CA ILE A 111 -11.83 -17.73 -8.14
C ILE A 111 -11.80 -16.85 -6.89
N ALA A 112 -11.60 -15.56 -7.09
CA ALA A 112 -11.56 -14.57 -6.03
C ALA A 112 -12.87 -13.77 -5.97
N PRO A 113 -13.84 -14.13 -5.10
CA PRO A 113 -15.11 -13.42 -5.02
C PRO A 113 -14.93 -11.97 -4.58
N LYS A 114 -15.81 -11.08 -5.03
CA LYS A 114 -15.89 -9.72 -4.48
C LYS A 114 -16.25 -9.78 -2.99
N VAL A 115 -15.30 -9.39 -2.16
CA VAL A 115 -15.47 -9.39 -0.71
C VAL A 115 -16.08 -8.07 -0.26
N ASN A 116 -17.15 -8.17 0.53
CA ASN A 116 -17.78 -7.02 1.16
C ASN A 116 -17.05 -6.68 2.47
N TYR A 117 -15.92 -5.97 2.37
CA TYR A 117 -15.12 -5.61 3.53
C TYR A 117 -15.80 -4.59 4.45
N LYS A 118 -15.68 -4.82 5.77
CA LYS A 118 -16.07 -3.89 6.82
C LYS A 118 -14.95 -2.86 7.02
N PHE A 119 -14.82 -1.88 6.11
CA PHE A 119 -13.72 -0.90 6.12
C PHE A 119 -13.53 -0.15 7.44
N GLU A 120 -14.62 0.10 8.16
CA GLU A 120 -14.61 0.69 9.50
C GLU A 120 -13.87 -0.13 10.56
N LYS A 121 -13.81 -1.46 10.37
CA LYS A 121 -13.06 -2.38 11.21
C LYS A 121 -11.63 -2.52 10.73
N LEU A 122 -11.43 -2.62 9.40
CA LEU A 122 -10.09 -2.67 8.78
C LEU A 122 -9.23 -1.48 9.19
N ARG A 123 -9.78 -0.26 9.15
CA ARG A 123 -9.05 0.96 9.55
C ARG A 123 -8.64 0.99 11.04
N LYS A 124 -9.20 0.11 11.86
CA LYS A 124 -8.93 -0.01 13.31
C LYS A 124 -8.04 -1.20 13.65
N ALA A 125 -7.60 -1.98 12.67
CA ALA A 125 -6.72 -3.13 12.88
C ALA A 125 -5.28 -2.65 13.14
N THR A 126 -4.94 -2.27 14.37
CA THR A 126 -3.61 -1.76 14.73
C THR A 126 -2.67 -2.82 15.32
N GLN A 127 -3.16 -4.05 15.46
CA GLN A 127 -2.46 -5.20 16.03
C GLN A 127 -2.77 -6.43 15.20
N GLN A 128 -1.83 -7.38 15.18
CA GLN A 128 -2.01 -8.62 14.47
C GLN A 128 -2.98 -9.53 15.22
N VAL A 129 -3.95 -10.10 14.49
CA VAL A 129 -4.95 -11.01 15.04
C VAL A 129 -5.26 -12.12 14.05
N PRO A 130 -5.55 -13.35 14.49
CA PRO A 130 -6.06 -14.39 13.60
C PRO A 130 -7.50 -14.07 13.18
N LEU A 131 -7.86 -14.42 11.95
CA LEU A 131 -9.22 -14.32 11.43
C LEU A 131 -9.60 -15.61 10.71
N ASN A 132 -10.73 -16.20 11.09
CA ASN A 132 -11.29 -17.32 10.34
C ASN A 132 -12.04 -16.81 9.10
N VAL A 133 -11.71 -17.37 7.95
CA VAL A 133 -12.36 -17.13 6.67
C VAL A 133 -12.98 -18.43 6.20
N SER A 134 -14.31 -18.45 6.07
CA SER A 134 -15.07 -19.66 5.75
C SER A 134 -15.77 -19.53 4.40
N PHE A 135 -15.58 -20.55 3.56
CA PHE A 135 -16.17 -20.65 2.23
C PHE A 135 -17.14 -21.82 2.18
N ALA A 136 -18.30 -21.62 1.56
CA ALA A 136 -19.18 -22.69 1.13
C ALA A 136 -19.28 -22.69 -0.39
N VAL A 137 -19.10 -23.86 -1.01
CA VAL A 137 -19.11 -24.02 -2.47
C VAL A 137 -20.33 -24.85 -2.87
N GLU A 138 -21.02 -24.42 -3.91
CA GLU A 138 -22.07 -25.18 -4.59
C GLU A 138 -21.67 -25.39 -6.05
N LEU A 139 -21.79 -26.64 -6.54
CA LEU A 139 -21.58 -27.02 -7.94
C LEU A 139 -22.88 -27.57 -8.50
N ASP A 140 -23.34 -27.00 -9.62
CA ASP A 140 -24.61 -27.33 -10.29
C ASP A 140 -25.81 -27.36 -9.33
N GLY A 141 -25.81 -26.44 -8.35
CA GLY A 141 -26.84 -26.30 -7.33
C GLY A 141 -26.78 -27.33 -6.19
N LYS A 142 -25.73 -28.15 -6.11
CA LYS A 142 -25.48 -29.09 -5.02
C LYS A 142 -24.31 -28.60 -4.18
N SER A 143 -24.41 -28.73 -2.86
CA SER A 143 -23.30 -28.39 -1.96
C SER A 143 -22.08 -29.28 -2.23
N ALA A 144 -20.93 -28.65 -2.42
CA ALA A 144 -19.59 -29.25 -2.45
C ALA A 144 -18.87 -29.10 -1.09
N GLY A 145 -19.61 -28.73 -0.04
CA GLY A 145 -19.10 -28.61 1.32
C GLY A 145 -18.66 -27.20 1.71
N GLU A 146 -18.08 -27.13 2.90
CA GLU A 146 -17.58 -25.90 3.52
C GLU A 146 -16.18 -26.14 4.07
N LYS A 147 -15.28 -25.19 3.83
CA LYS A 147 -13.93 -25.19 4.38
C LYS A 147 -13.65 -23.85 5.03
N THR A 148 -12.81 -23.88 6.06
CA THR A 148 -12.39 -22.69 6.81
C THR A 148 -10.89 -22.65 6.85
N GLU A 149 -10.36 -21.46 6.69
CA GLU A 149 -8.96 -21.13 6.78
C GLU A 149 -8.74 -20.07 7.85
N THR A 150 -7.59 -20.08 8.52
CA THR A 150 -7.23 -19.08 9.52
C THR A 150 -6.13 -18.19 8.96
N LEU A 151 -6.44 -16.93 8.71
CA LEU A 151 -5.50 -15.94 8.18
C LEU A 151 -4.93 -15.08 9.30
N GLN A 152 -3.76 -14.51 9.05
CA GLN A 152 -3.21 -13.47 9.92
C GLN A 152 -3.62 -12.08 9.41
N VAL A 153 -4.42 -11.37 10.18
CA VAL A 153 -4.70 -9.95 9.92
C VAL A 153 -3.50 -9.12 10.35
N ARG A 154 -2.98 -8.30 9.45
CA ARG A 154 -1.84 -7.41 9.68
C ARG A 154 -2.29 -6.08 10.29
N SER A 155 -1.33 -5.31 10.80
CA SER A 155 -1.60 -3.93 11.21
C SER A 155 -1.95 -3.07 9.99
N ILE A 156 -2.80 -2.08 10.15
CA ILE A 156 -3.09 -1.03 9.17
C ILE A 156 -1.85 -0.18 8.85
N ASN A 157 -0.85 -0.21 9.75
CA ASN A 157 0.46 0.39 9.54
C ASN A 157 1.42 -0.51 8.75
N ASP A 158 1.10 -1.80 8.56
CA ASP A 158 1.96 -2.68 7.77
C ASP A 158 1.67 -2.43 6.29
N CYS A 159 2.65 -1.85 5.59
CA CYS A 159 2.60 -1.60 4.16
C CYS A 159 3.30 -2.75 3.43
N PRO A 160 2.56 -3.61 2.70
CA PRO A 160 3.19 -4.53 1.77
C PRO A 160 3.75 -3.72 0.60
N PHE A 161 4.98 -4.01 0.18
CA PHE A 161 5.67 -3.27 -0.88
C PHE A 161 6.30 -4.18 -1.94
N GLY A 162 6.35 -5.49 -1.68
CA GLY A 162 6.78 -6.48 -2.66
C GLY A 162 6.23 -7.85 -2.32
N VAL A 163 6.07 -8.69 -3.33
CA VAL A 163 5.77 -10.11 -3.18
C VAL A 163 6.78 -10.88 -4.02
N SER A 164 7.57 -11.78 -3.45
CA SER A 164 8.35 -12.78 -4.19
C SER A 164 7.53 -14.05 -4.30
N ASN A 165 7.14 -14.39 -5.52
CA ASN A 165 6.52 -15.67 -5.81
C ASN A 165 7.62 -16.66 -6.18
N ASP A 166 8.18 -17.33 -5.18
CA ASP A 166 9.11 -18.45 -5.38
C ASP A 166 8.38 -19.82 -5.37
N GLU A 167 7.10 -19.87 -4.99
CA GLU A 167 6.30 -21.11 -5.00
C GLU A 167 5.64 -21.43 -6.35
N GLU A 168 5.67 -22.72 -6.67
CA GLU A 168 5.47 -23.37 -7.96
C GLU A 168 4.24 -22.87 -8.73
N THR A 169 4.52 -22.35 -9.93
CA THR A 169 3.56 -22.11 -10.99
C THR A 169 2.68 -23.33 -11.22
N LEU A 170 1.37 -23.16 -11.06
CA LEU A 170 0.37 -24.09 -11.61
C LEU A 170 0.41 -24.00 -13.14
N ASN A 171 1.36 -24.72 -13.72
CA ASN A 171 1.82 -24.65 -15.10
C ASN A 171 2.61 -23.36 -15.38
N ASP A 172 3.73 -23.48 -16.09
CA ASP A 172 4.75 -22.46 -16.41
C ASP A 172 4.26 -21.14 -17.06
N GLU A 173 2.97 -20.84 -17.07
CA GLU A 173 2.39 -19.59 -17.54
C GLU A 173 1.22 -19.17 -16.62
N SER A 174 1.44 -18.12 -15.82
CA SER A 174 0.43 -17.34 -15.06
C SER A 174 0.12 -17.78 -13.62
N PHE A 175 0.79 -17.12 -12.67
CA PHE A 175 0.13 -16.46 -11.52
C PHE A 175 1.12 -15.44 -10.94
N ILE A 176 1.26 -14.28 -11.60
CA ILE A 176 2.37 -13.33 -11.30
C ILE A 176 3.71 -14.09 -11.26
N ALA A 177 4.14 -14.66 -12.39
CA ALA A 177 5.51 -15.16 -12.49
C ALA A 177 6.44 -13.94 -12.52
N GLY A 178 7.00 -13.59 -11.36
CA GLY A 178 7.80 -12.39 -11.15
C GLY A 178 7.50 -11.76 -9.79
N SER A 179 8.47 -11.06 -9.23
CA SER A 179 8.24 -10.25 -8.03
C SER A 179 7.13 -9.21 -8.30
N ALA A 180 6.00 -9.26 -7.59
CA ALA A 180 4.99 -8.20 -7.68
C ALA A 180 5.50 -6.98 -6.93
N GLU A 181 5.87 -5.95 -7.67
CA GLU A 181 6.28 -4.68 -7.10
C GLU A 181 5.07 -3.83 -6.74
N ILE A 182 4.65 -3.92 -5.49
CA ILE A 182 3.54 -3.13 -4.96
C ILE A 182 4.03 -1.91 -4.18
N GLY A 183 5.22 -1.39 -4.47
CA GLY A 183 5.78 -0.21 -3.81
C GLY A 183 4.92 1.05 -3.94
N TRP A 184 4.06 1.13 -4.97
CA TRP A 184 3.01 2.15 -5.10
C TRP A 184 2.09 2.20 -3.86
N MET A 185 2.02 1.15 -3.04
CA MET A 185 1.31 1.14 -1.77
C MET A 185 1.75 2.26 -0.81
N PHE A 186 3.00 2.72 -0.87
CA PHE A 186 3.43 3.86 -0.05
C PHE A 186 2.63 5.15 -0.36
N ALA A 187 2.09 5.30 -1.57
CA ALA A 187 1.24 6.42 -1.93
C ALA A 187 -0.08 6.46 -1.14
N ALA A 188 -0.55 5.31 -0.62
CA ALA A 188 -1.72 5.23 0.24
C ALA A 188 -1.45 5.80 1.65
N TYR A 189 -0.20 5.88 2.08
CA TYR A 189 0.20 6.48 3.35
C TYR A 189 0.40 8.00 3.27
N VAL A 190 0.36 8.57 2.05
CA VAL A 190 0.33 10.01 1.84
C VAL A 190 -1.10 10.51 2.01
N ASN A 191 -1.35 11.40 2.97
CA ASN A 191 -2.70 11.90 3.28
C ASN A 191 -2.73 13.43 3.33
N GLU A 192 -2.94 14.04 2.16
CA GLU A 192 -3.09 15.49 1.96
C GLU A 192 -4.33 16.10 2.61
N ASN A 193 -5.29 15.29 3.07
CA ASN A 193 -6.53 15.75 3.70
C ASN A 193 -6.50 15.66 5.23
N HIS A 194 -5.37 15.25 5.81
CA HIS A 194 -5.27 15.05 7.24
C HIS A 194 -5.37 16.39 8.02
N PRO A 195 -6.22 16.51 9.05
CA PRO A 195 -6.46 17.77 9.75
C PRO A 195 -5.23 18.35 10.47
N MET A 196 -4.31 17.49 10.92
CA MET A 196 -3.05 17.92 11.54
C MET A 196 -2.15 18.75 10.60
N LEU A 197 -2.32 18.64 9.28
CA LEU A 197 -1.53 19.41 8.32
C LEU A 197 -1.73 20.92 8.49
N ASP A 198 -2.96 21.36 8.77
CA ASP A 198 -3.25 22.79 8.94
C ASP A 198 -2.44 23.39 10.10
N LYS A 199 -2.24 22.63 11.18
CA LYS A 199 -1.39 23.04 12.31
C LYS A 199 0.09 23.13 11.91
N VAL A 200 0.59 22.16 11.15
CA VAL A 200 1.98 22.18 10.66
C VAL A 200 2.22 23.37 9.74
N LEU A 201 1.28 23.67 8.84
CA LEU A 201 1.36 24.82 7.94
C LEU A 201 1.33 26.14 8.71
N GLN A 202 0.50 26.28 9.75
CA GLN A 202 0.51 27.45 10.62
C GLN A 202 1.87 27.65 11.31
N GLU A 203 2.48 26.58 11.81
CA GLU A 203 3.81 26.66 12.44
C GLU A 203 4.91 27.00 11.43
N ALA A 204 4.81 26.49 10.20
CA ALA A 204 5.70 26.82 9.10
C ALA A 204 5.59 28.30 8.70
N LEU A 205 4.39 28.89 8.65
CA LEU A 205 4.22 30.35 8.52
C LEU A 205 4.84 31.10 9.70
N GLY A 206 4.73 30.55 10.90
CA GLY A 206 5.34 31.09 12.13
C GLY A 206 6.87 31.19 12.07
N THR A 207 7.54 30.45 11.18
CA THR A 207 8.99 30.58 10.95
C THR A 207 9.37 31.90 10.29
N LYS A 208 8.42 32.57 9.62
CA LYS A 208 8.62 33.78 8.80
C LYS A 208 9.57 33.59 7.61
N ILE A 209 9.89 32.35 7.24
CA ILE A 209 10.64 32.04 6.02
C ILE A 209 9.81 32.39 4.79
N VAL A 210 8.50 32.08 4.85
CA VAL A 210 7.47 32.47 3.87
C VAL A 210 6.30 33.15 4.59
N ASN A 211 5.56 34.00 3.88
CA ASN A 211 4.37 34.68 4.40
C ASN A 211 3.04 34.02 3.97
N ALA A 212 3.10 33.13 2.97
CA ALA A 212 1.98 32.35 2.46
C ALA A 212 2.53 31.13 1.70
N PHE A 213 1.72 30.07 1.59
CA PHE A 213 1.96 28.97 0.68
C PHE A 213 1.22 29.25 -0.63
N LEU A 214 1.97 29.31 -1.73
CA LEU A 214 1.50 29.71 -3.05
C LEU A 214 1.66 28.59 -4.08
N GLY A 215 2.22 27.44 -3.69
CA GLY A 215 2.55 26.36 -4.62
C GLY A 215 3.42 26.89 -5.75
N TYR A 216 2.92 26.80 -6.98
CA TYR A 216 3.57 27.24 -8.21
C TYR A 216 3.24 28.68 -8.67
N GLN A 217 2.37 29.42 -7.97
CA GLN A 217 1.85 30.70 -8.48
C GLN A 217 2.90 31.81 -8.68
N ARG A 218 4.10 31.67 -8.10
CA ARG A 218 5.20 32.64 -8.26
C ARG A 218 6.05 32.41 -9.50
N ASP A 219 5.90 31.26 -10.17
CA ASP A 219 6.71 30.86 -11.33
C ASP A 219 8.23 31.01 -11.09
N ASP A 220 8.65 30.65 -9.87
CA ASP A 220 10.05 30.71 -9.43
C ASP A 220 10.41 29.42 -8.66
N PRO A 221 11.23 28.53 -9.25
CA PRO A 221 11.72 27.31 -8.61
C PRO A 221 12.31 27.53 -7.22
N ALA A 222 13.02 28.64 -6.99
CA ALA A 222 13.62 28.93 -5.69
C ALA A 222 12.55 29.26 -4.62
N GLU A 223 11.40 29.81 -5.02
CA GLU A 223 10.28 30.05 -4.11
C GLU A 223 9.51 28.74 -3.79
N VAL A 224 9.51 27.75 -4.68
CA VAL A 224 9.03 26.39 -4.36
C VAL A 224 9.93 25.77 -3.29
N VAL A 225 11.25 25.75 -3.51
CA VAL A 225 12.23 25.24 -2.52
C VAL A 225 12.13 25.99 -1.20
N ARG A 226 11.88 27.30 -1.21
CA ARG A 226 11.69 28.12 0.00
C ARG A 226 10.46 27.73 0.82
N GLN A 227 9.36 27.34 0.17
CA GLN A 227 8.16 26.83 0.85
C GLN A 227 8.47 25.50 1.55
N VAL A 228 9.19 24.60 0.87
CA VAL A 228 9.65 23.33 1.47
C VAL A 228 10.61 23.58 2.63
N PHE A 229 11.51 24.57 2.52
CA PHE A 229 12.40 24.97 3.62
C PHE A 229 11.62 25.47 4.85
N ALA A 230 10.53 26.23 4.67
CA ALA A 230 9.69 26.68 5.77
C ALA A 230 9.03 25.50 6.52
N ILE A 231 8.56 24.49 5.78
CA ILE A 231 8.01 23.25 6.33
C ILE A 231 9.09 22.47 7.09
N TRP A 232 10.27 22.31 6.47
CA TRP A 232 11.42 21.66 7.09
C TRP A 232 11.80 22.33 8.42
N SER A 233 11.88 23.65 8.46
CA SER A 233 12.19 24.43 9.67
C SER A 233 11.16 24.20 10.79
N ALA A 234 9.85 24.15 10.46
CA ALA A 234 8.81 23.86 11.44
C ALA A 234 8.91 22.43 12.00
N LEU A 235 9.08 21.44 11.12
CA LEU A 235 9.21 20.04 11.52
C LEU A 235 10.51 19.78 12.30
N GLN A 236 11.62 20.42 11.93
CA GLN A 236 12.86 20.36 12.72
C GLN A 236 12.65 20.94 14.13
N LYS A 237 11.94 22.06 14.25
CA LYS A 237 11.64 22.70 15.56
C LYS A 237 10.76 21.83 16.45
N ARG A 238 9.96 20.92 15.88
CA ARG A 238 9.24 19.88 16.62
C ARG A 238 10.16 18.77 17.15
N GLY A 239 11.42 18.77 16.76
CA GLY A 239 12.42 17.83 17.24
C GLY A 239 12.33 16.45 16.60
N ILE A 240 11.72 16.32 15.41
CA ILE A 240 11.65 15.04 14.70
C ILE A 240 13.06 14.43 14.57
N GLN A 241 13.20 13.19 15.04
CA GLN A 241 14.42 12.39 14.95
C GLN A 241 14.22 11.18 14.06
N TYR A 242 15.31 10.74 13.44
CA TYR A 242 15.32 9.46 12.75
C TYR A 242 15.14 8.31 13.74
N SER A 243 14.19 7.42 13.48
CA SER A 243 13.93 6.23 14.29
C SER A 243 13.45 5.07 13.42
N SER A 244 14.36 4.13 13.16
CA SER A 244 14.05 2.93 12.39
C SER A 244 13.47 1.84 13.29
N THR A 245 12.15 1.67 13.22
CA THR A 245 11.44 0.54 13.82
C THR A 245 10.53 -0.05 12.75
N THR A 246 11.13 -0.77 11.81
CA THR A 246 10.44 -1.37 10.66
C THR A 246 9.97 -2.79 10.93
N THR A 247 10.48 -3.43 12.00
CA THR A 247 10.18 -4.82 12.35
C THR A 247 8.70 -5.00 12.67
N THR A 248 8.06 -5.89 11.91
CA THR A 248 6.70 -6.35 12.16
C THR A 248 6.74 -7.82 12.58
N PRO A 249 6.05 -8.24 13.65
CA PRO A 249 5.96 -9.66 14.00
C PRO A 249 5.33 -10.47 12.86
N GLY A 250 5.64 -11.76 12.75
CA GLY A 250 5.01 -12.65 11.75
C GLY A 250 5.22 -12.22 10.29
N GLY A 251 6.35 -11.60 9.93
CA GLY A 251 6.68 -11.32 8.54
C GLY A 251 6.74 -12.60 7.70
N SER A 252 6.50 -12.45 6.40
CA SER A 252 6.60 -13.52 5.40
C SER A 252 7.95 -13.44 4.68
N GLU A 253 8.48 -14.58 4.24
CA GLU A 253 9.63 -14.60 3.32
C GLU A 253 9.20 -14.28 1.88
N GLU A 254 7.91 -14.43 1.57
CA GLU A 254 7.30 -14.13 0.28
C GLU A 254 6.76 -12.70 0.21
N VAL A 255 6.14 -12.21 1.30
CA VAL A 255 5.54 -10.87 1.33
C VAL A 255 6.43 -9.88 2.07
N TYR A 256 7.11 -9.04 1.30
CA TYR A 256 7.88 -7.93 1.83
C TYR A 256 6.93 -6.82 2.30
N SER A 257 6.99 -6.53 3.61
CA SER A 257 6.23 -5.46 4.23
C SER A 257 7.05 -4.72 5.28
N GLN A 258 6.66 -3.48 5.57
CA GLN A 258 7.23 -2.72 6.67
C GLN A 258 6.17 -1.94 7.44
N TYR A 259 6.44 -1.72 8.72
CA TYR A 259 5.64 -0.80 9.52
C TYR A 259 5.91 0.65 9.08
N VAL A 260 4.87 1.36 8.65
CA VAL A 260 4.88 2.77 8.27
C VAL A 260 4.03 3.55 9.27
N ARG A 261 4.64 4.48 10.01
CA ARG A 261 3.90 5.42 10.86
C ARG A 261 3.12 6.38 9.98
N PHE A 262 1.86 6.58 10.34
CA PHE A 262 1.08 7.67 9.75
C PHE A 262 1.65 9.03 10.15
N LEU A 263 1.33 10.06 9.35
CA LEU A 263 1.88 11.40 9.53
C LEU A 263 1.62 11.98 10.93
N ASP A 264 0.46 11.67 11.54
CA ASP A 264 0.11 12.12 12.88
C ASP A 264 0.88 11.39 13.97
N GLN A 265 1.13 10.10 13.78
CA GLN A 265 2.00 9.30 14.65
C GLN A 265 3.43 9.82 14.60
N SER A 266 3.96 10.13 13.40
CA SER A 266 5.31 10.67 13.23
C SER A 266 5.48 12.05 13.86
N ILE A 267 4.50 12.94 13.68
CA ILE A 267 4.48 14.27 14.30
C ILE A 267 4.35 14.17 15.82
N THR A 268 3.46 13.32 16.33
CA THR A 268 3.18 13.20 17.77
C THR A 268 4.34 12.57 18.52
N ASN A 269 4.94 11.51 17.96
CA ASN A 269 6.04 10.79 18.58
C ASN A 269 7.41 11.41 18.29
N THR A 270 7.46 12.46 17.47
CA THR A 270 8.70 13.14 17.03
C THR A 270 9.73 12.18 16.43
N GLN A 271 9.24 11.17 15.71
CA GLN A 271 10.04 10.05 15.20
C GLN A 271 9.58 9.67 13.80
N ALA A 272 10.53 9.45 12.89
CA ALA A 272 10.25 9.00 11.53
C ALA A 272 11.43 8.16 11.02
N ASN A 273 11.16 7.04 10.34
CA ASN A 273 12.15 6.41 9.45
C ASN A 273 12.13 7.08 8.06
N CYS A 274 12.86 6.52 7.09
CA CYS A 274 12.92 7.06 5.73
C CYS A 274 11.56 7.09 5.03
N VAL A 275 10.71 6.08 5.23
CA VAL A 275 9.36 6.01 4.65
C VAL A 275 8.41 6.95 5.36
N ASP A 276 8.34 6.87 6.70
CA ASP A 276 7.53 7.75 7.55
C ASP A 276 7.76 9.24 7.22
N GLY A 277 9.03 9.61 7.08
CA GLY A 277 9.45 10.97 6.75
C GLY A 277 9.03 11.36 5.34
N SER A 278 9.27 10.48 4.36
CA SER A 278 8.91 10.71 2.96
C SER A 278 7.41 10.91 2.77
N VAL A 279 6.57 10.04 3.36
CA VAL A 279 5.10 10.17 3.27
C VAL A 279 4.56 11.37 4.05
N LEU A 280 5.18 11.75 5.18
CA LEU A 280 4.86 12.96 5.93
C LEU A 280 5.10 14.22 5.09
N PHE A 281 6.29 14.37 4.51
CA PHE A 281 6.61 15.53 3.68
C PHE A 281 5.74 15.58 2.43
N ALA A 282 5.57 14.45 1.73
CA ALA A 282 4.69 14.37 0.57
C ALA A 282 3.25 14.80 0.89
N SER A 283 2.72 14.41 2.06
CA SER A 283 1.37 14.79 2.50
C SER A 283 1.23 16.31 2.65
N ILE A 284 2.22 16.96 3.25
CA ILE A 284 2.23 18.42 3.45
C ILE A 284 2.39 19.14 2.10
N LEU A 285 3.26 18.65 1.22
CA LEU A 285 3.50 19.28 -0.09
C LEU A 285 2.27 19.21 -1.00
N ARG A 286 1.59 18.04 -1.07
CA ARG A 286 0.31 17.91 -1.79
C ARG A 286 -0.74 18.89 -1.27
N LYS A 287 -0.85 19.06 0.06
CA LYS A 287 -1.79 20.00 0.70
C LYS A 287 -1.57 21.45 0.26
N ILE A 288 -0.35 21.84 -0.09
CA ILE A 288 -0.01 23.18 -0.60
C ILE A 288 0.16 23.23 -2.13
N SER A 289 -0.33 22.21 -2.84
CA SER A 289 -0.30 22.11 -4.30
C SER A 289 1.12 22.11 -4.90
N ILE A 290 2.11 21.62 -4.16
CA ILE A 290 3.41 21.22 -4.70
C ILE A 290 3.33 19.72 -4.97
N GLN A 291 3.61 19.31 -6.20
CA GLN A 291 3.52 17.93 -6.68
C GLN A 291 4.74 17.12 -6.22
N PRO A 292 4.59 16.18 -5.28
CA PRO A 292 5.67 15.32 -4.84
C PRO A 292 5.60 13.93 -5.49
N PHE A 293 6.70 13.23 -5.44
CA PHE A 293 6.81 11.81 -5.77
C PHE A 293 7.64 11.11 -4.69
N LEU A 294 7.42 9.81 -4.51
CA LEU A 294 8.24 8.97 -3.63
C LEU A 294 9.30 8.26 -4.46
N VAL A 295 10.47 8.01 -3.88
CA VAL A 295 11.54 7.27 -4.56
C VAL A 295 12.02 6.15 -3.67
N THR A 296 11.89 4.91 -4.14
CA THR A 296 12.45 3.73 -3.47
C THR A 296 13.74 3.33 -4.17
N ILE A 297 14.74 3.01 -3.36
CA ILE A 297 15.98 2.35 -3.77
C ILE A 297 16.24 1.18 -2.80
N PRO A 298 17.16 0.25 -3.08
CA PRO A 298 17.46 -0.83 -2.14
C PRO A 298 17.77 -0.31 -0.73
N GLY A 299 16.91 -0.67 0.23
CA GLY A 299 17.07 -0.36 1.65
C GLY A 299 16.76 1.08 2.06
N HIS A 300 16.29 1.95 1.17
CA HIS A 300 16.05 3.35 1.51
C HIS A 300 14.93 4.00 0.69
N MET A 301 14.37 5.09 1.24
CA MET A 301 13.35 5.88 0.55
C MET A 301 13.66 7.36 0.67
N TYR A 302 13.59 8.06 -0.46
CA TYR A 302 13.55 9.51 -0.53
C TYR A 302 12.15 9.98 -0.92
N MET A 303 11.95 11.29 -0.86
CA MET A 303 10.87 11.94 -1.59
C MET A 303 11.47 13.00 -2.50
N GLY A 304 10.84 13.27 -3.63
CA GLY A 304 11.21 14.37 -4.51
C GLY A 304 10.01 15.25 -4.80
N PHE A 305 10.26 16.46 -5.29
CA PHE A 305 9.18 17.37 -5.65
C PHE A 305 9.53 18.16 -6.90
N TYR A 306 8.52 18.38 -7.73
CA TYR A 306 8.66 19.16 -8.95
C TYR A 306 8.71 20.65 -8.63
N LEU A 307 9.60 21.35 -9.32
CA LEU A 307 9.82 22.79 -9.20
C LEU A 307 8.84 23.60 -10.05
N THR A 308 8.22 22.95 -11.04
CA THR A 308 7.24 23.51 -11.97
C THR A 308 6.08 22.53 -12.16
N PRO A 309 4.87 23.02 -12.51
CA PRO A 309 3.69 22.17 -12.67
C PRO A 309 3.75 21.24 -13.89
N ASP A 310 4.67 21.47 -14.83
CA ASP A 310 4.88 20.61 -16.00
C ASP A 310 5.83 19.43 -15.72
N LYS A 311 6.27 19.27 -14.46
CA LYS A 311 7.07 18.14 -13.97
C LYS A 311 8.42 17.94 -14.68
N LYS A 312 8.98 18.98 -15.31
CA LYS A 312 10.26 18.87 -16.04
C LYS A 312 11.49 18.96 -15.15
N ASP A 313 11.43 19.80 -14.12
CA ASP A 313 12.52 20.01 -13.18
C ASP A 313 12.10 19.56 -11.79
N PHE A 314 12.96 18.84 -11.09
CA PHE A 314 12.72 18.37 -9.72
C PHE A 314 13.98 18.45 -8.87
N VAL A 315 13.80 18.31 -7.56
CA VAL A 315 14.87 18.01 -6.60
C VAL A 315 14.44 16.89 -5.66
N GLY A 316 15.40 16.14 -5.15
CA GLY A 316 15.18 15.16 -4.09
C GLY A 316 15.24 15.80 -2.70
N LEU A 317 14.69 15.12 -1.69
CA LEU A 317 14.75 15.49 -0.29
C LEU A 317 15.02 14.25 0.58
N GLU A 318 16.20 14.22 1.21
CA GLU A 318 16.58 13.21 2.20
C GLU A 318 15.98 13.58 3.57
N THR A 319 14.87 12.93 3.95
CA THR A 319 14.12 13.32 5.15
C THR A 319 14.79 12.89 6.46
N THR A 320 15.68 11.88 6.45
CA THR A 320 16.29 11.33 7.66
C THR A 320 17.29 12.27 8.32
N VAL A 321 17.84 13.24 7.57
CA VAL A 321 18.80 14.22 8.11
C VAL A 321 18.15 15.40 8.83
N ILE A 322 16.82 15.46 8.93
CA ILE A 322 16.09 16.54 9.64
C ILE A 322 16.54 16.70 11.09
N GLY A 323 16.85 15.58 11.75
CA GLY A 323 17.33 15.50 13.13
C GLY A 323 18.85 15.60 13.28
N ALA A 324 19.62 15.71 12.19
CA ALA A 324 21.08 15.66 12.26
C ALA A 324 21.65 16.80 13.12
N GLN A 325 22.61 16.48 14.00
CA GLN A 325 23.22 17.47 14.89
C GLN A 325 24.28 18.31 14.18
N ASN A 326 25.06 17.68 13.28
CA ASN A 326 26.24 18.28 12.64
C ASN A 326 26.10 18.30 11.11
N ALA A 327 25.13 19.06 10.59
CA ALA A 327 25.03 19.31 9.15
C ALA A 327 25.79 20.58 8.74
N SER A 328 26.45 20.52 7.58
CA SER A 328 27.05 21.65 6.87
C SER A 328 26.33 21.86 5.53
N ASP A 329 26.14 23.13 5.15
CA ASP A 329 25.81 23.51 3.77
C ASP A 329 27.14 23.74 3.03
N GLU A 330 27.63 22.69 2.38
CA GLU A 330 28.83 22.73 1.54
C GLU A 330 28.38 22.95 0.10
N GLU A 331 28.39 24.22 -0.32
CA GLU A 331 28.02 24.61 -1.69
C GLU A 331 28.95 23.95 -2.72
N LYS A 332 28.36 23.34 -3.74
CA LYS A 332 29.06 22.71 -4.87
C LYS A 332 28.59 23.30 -6.19
N ASP A 333 29.43 23.22 -7.21
CA ASP A 333 29.10 23.71 -8.55
C ASP A 333 27.94 22.91 -9.18
N GLU A 334 27.79 21.64 -8.79
CA GLU A 334 26.73 20.74 -9.26
C GLU A 334 25.41 20.87 -8.47
N ASP A 335 25.35 21.74 -7.46
CA ASP A 335 24.13 21.94 -6.66
C ASP A 335 22.93 22.32 -7.54
N PRO A 336 21.70 21.88 -7.19
CA PRO A 336 20.51 22.26 -7.93
C PRO A 336 20.35 23.78 -8.00
N LYS A 337 20.14 24.33 -9.20
CA LYS A 337 20.05 25.78 -9.43
C LYS A 337 19.04 26.49 -8.51
N ALA A 338 17.92 25.83 -8.20
CA ALA A 338 16.90 26.37 -7.30
C ALA A 338 17.40 26.49 -5.85
N LEU A 339 18.22 25.53 -5.38
CA LEU A 339 18.86 25.59 -4.06
C LEU A 339 19.90 26.71 -4.02
N THR A 340 20.78 26.80 -5.02
CA THR A 340 21.81 27.85 -5.13
C THR A 340 21.18 29.25 -5.18
N THR A 341 20.10 29.41 -5.96
CA THR A 341 19.36 30.67 -6.06
C THR A 341 18.73 31.04 -4.71
N LEU A 342 18.12 30.09 -4.00
CA LEU A 342 17.57 30.34 -2.68
C LEU A 342 18.68 30.70 -1.68
N ARG A 343 19.80 29.98 -1.69
CA ARG A 343 20.98 30.25 -0.83
C ARG A 343 21.44 31.70 -0.96
N GLY A 344 21.49 32.24 -2.19
CA GLY A 344 21.83 33.63 -2.47
C GLY A 344 20.78 34.66 -2.00
N LYS A 345 19.50 34.28 -1.91
CA LYS A 345 18.41 35.13 -1.41
C LYS A 345 18.32 35.19 0.12
N LEU A 346 18.92 34.23 0.84
CA LEU A 346 18.92 34.21 2.30
C LEU A 346 19.97 35.15 2.89
N ASP A 347 19.75 35.63 4.11
CA ASP A 347 20.78 36.37 4.86
C ASP A 347 21.77 35.40 5.56
N GLU A 348 22.91 35.93 6.01
CA GLU A 348 23.95 35.12 6.66
C GLU A 348 23.46 34.43 7.94
N LYS A 349 22.54 35.06 8.67
CA LYS A 349 21.97 34.50 9.90
C LYS A 349 21.11 33.28 9.58
N ALA A 350 20.25 33.38 8.57
CA ALA A 350 19.42 32.28 8.08
C ALA A 350 20.30 31.12 7.60
N ARG A 351 21.36 31.40 6.83
CA ARG A 351 22.32 30.37 6.38
C ARG A 351 23.11 29.74 7.53
N GLY A 352 23.35 30.48 8.61
CA GLY A 352 24.05 29.99 9.79
C GLY A 352 23.23 29.00 10.64
N ASN A 353 21.90 29.04 10.52
CA ASN A 353 21.00 28.23 11.32
C ASN A 353 21.06 26.73 10.95
N ARG A 354 20.74 25.89 11.94
CA ARG A 354 20.72 24.44 11.79
C ARG A 354 19.65 23.96 10.81
N ASP A 355 18.49 24.61 10.79
CA ASP A 355 17.41 24.27 9.86
C ASP A 355 17.86 24.42 8.40
N TRP A 356 18.49 25.53 8.05
CA TRP A 356 19.05 25.71 6.71
C TRP A 356 20.11 24.65 6.37
N LYS A 357 21.10 24.45 7.24
CA LYS A 357 22.21 23.51 6.98
C LYS A 357 21.72 22.09 6.74
N THR A 358 20.80 21.61 7.58
CA THR A 358 20.19 20.29 7.40
C THR A 358 19.32 20.21 6.15
N PHE A 359 18.58 21.27 5.83
CA PHE A 359 17.74 21.33 4.63
C PHE A 359 18.57 21.31 3.33
N ALA A 360 19.58 22.17 3.24
CA ALA A 360 20.47 22.21 2.08
C ALA A 360 21.16 20.85 1.88
N LYS A 361 21.66 20.26 2.98
CA LYS A 361 22.26 18.92 2.94
C LYS A 361 21.26 17.84 2.50
N ALA A 362 20.01 17.92 2.93
CA ALA A 362 18.95 16.99 2.55
C ALA A 362 18.66 17.03 1.04
N ILE A 363 18.58 18.25 0.47
CA ILE A 363 18.38 18.44 -0.97
C ILE A 363 19.57 17.89 -1.76
N GLN A 364 20.80 18.19 -1.31
CA GLN A 364 22.03 17.72 -1.97
C GLN A 364 22.11 16.20 -1.99
N ILE A 365 21.94 15.52 -0.84
CA ILE A 365 22.08 14.06 -0.75
C ILE A 365 21.10 13.37 -1.69
N ALA A 366 19.81 13.70 -1.58
CA ALA A 366 18.80 13.01 -2.37
C ALA A 366 18.91 13.36 -3.85
N THR A 367 19.15 14.62 -4.22
CA THR A 367 19.28 14.97 -5.64
C THR A 367 20.51 14.33 -6.28
N ASP A 368 21.65 14.31 -5.58
CA ASP A 368 22.87 13.62 -6.05
C ASP A 368 22.60 12.12 -6.25
N ASP A 369 21.85 11.48 -5.36
CA ASP A 369 21.56 10.04 -5.44
C ASP A 369 20.54 9.69 -6.51
N LEU A 370 19.51 10.52 -6.70
CA LEU A 370 18.54 10.38 -7.78
C LEU A 370 19.21 10.49 -9.15
N GLU A 371 20.09 11.48 -9.34
CA GLU A 371 20.79 11.64 -10.63
C GLU A 371 21.76 10.48 -10.91
N LYS A 372 22.45 9.97 -9.88
CA LYS A 372 23.33 8.79 -10.01
C LYS A 372 22.58 7.52 -10.42
N ASN A 373 21.31 7.38 -10.03
CA ASN A 373 20.50 6.19 -10.29
C ASN A 373 19.46 6.40 -11.39
N LYS A 374 19.50 7.53 -12.11
CA LYS A 374 18.54 7.88 -13.16
C LYS A 374 18.29 6.77 -14.17
N GLU A 375 19.35 6.18 -14.71
CA GLU A 375 19.25 5.09 -15.70
C GLU A 375 18.55 3.84 -15.15
N LYS A 376 18.57 3.62 -13.82
CA LYS A 376 17.88 2.48 -13.19
C LYS A 376 16.39 2.73 -13.02
N PHE A 377 16.00 3.96 -12.69
CA PHE A 377 14.60 4.36 -12.66
C PHE A 377 13.95 4.24 -14.05
N ASP A 378 14.70 4.53 -15.11
CA ASP A 378 14.25 4.36 -16.49
C ASP A 378 14.31 2.89 -16.97
N GLY A 379 15.03 2.03 -16.25
CA GLY A 379 15.50 0.72 -16.70
C GLY A 379 14.62 -0.48 -16.35
N ASN A 380 13.39 -0.28 -15.83
CA ASN A 380 12.54 -1.32 -15.27
C ASN A 380 13.22 -2.17 -14.16
N ASP A 381 14.17 -1.60 -13.40
CA ASP A 381 14.73 -2.27 -12.23
C ASP A 381 13.73 -2.19 -11.07
N ALA A 382 13.23 -3.35 -10.66
CA ALA A 382 12.23 -3.52 -9.63
C ALA A 382 12.54 -2.82 -8.30
N ASN A 383 13.82 -2.67 -8.00
CA ASN A 383 14.27 -2.13 -6.73
C ASN A 383 14.43 -0.60 -6.75
N TYR A 384 14.21 0.03 -7.92
CA TYR A 384 14.36 1.46 -8.14
C TYR A 384 13.07 2.02 -8.71
N GLN A 385 12.22 2.58 -7.86
CA GLN A 385 10.91 3.07 -8.30
C GLN A 385 10.75 4.56 -8.02
N MET A 386 10.12 5.26 -8.97
CA MET A 386 9.59 6.59 -8.78
C MET A 386 8.07 6.51 -8.78
N ILE A 387 7.44 6.89 -7.67
CA ILE A 387 5.98 6.80 -7.49
C ILE A 387 5.43 8.23 -7.55
N ASP A 388 4.92 8.63 -8.72
CA ASP A 388 4.25 9.92 -8.89
C ASP A 388 2.89 9.91 -8.19
N LEU A 389 2.68 10.86 -7.28
CA LEU A 389 1.48 10.85 -6.46
C LEU A 389 0.24 11.39 -7.17
N ASP A 390 0.36 12.14 -8.27
CA ASP A 390 -0.82 12.49 -9.07
C ASP A 390 -1.25 11.33 -9.95
N GLU A 391 -0.29 10.56 -10.48
CA GLU A 391 -0.56 9.32 -11.20
C GLU A 391 -1.24 8.30 -10.29
N ALA A 392 -0.68 8.02 -9.11
CA ALA A 392 -1.28 7.11 -8.13
C ALA A 392 -2.73 7.51 -7.76
N ARG A 393 -3.01 8.80 -7.59
CA ARG A 393 -4.37 9.29 -7.33
C ARG A 393 -5.29 9.11 -8.53
N THR A 394 -4.76 9.31 -9.74
CA THR A 394 -5.50 9.07 -10.98
C THR A 394 -5.87 7.59 -11.08
N GLU A 395 -4.97 6.68 -10.75
CA GLU A 395 -5.19 5.22 -10.71
C GLU A 395 -6.18 4.76 -9.62
N GLY A 396 -6.61 5.66 -8.74
CA GLY A 396 -7.58 5.37 -7.68
C GLY A 396 -6.94 4.90 -6.37
N ILE A 397 -5.62 5.02 -6.23
CA ILE A 397 -4.90 4.78 -4.98
C ILE A 397 -5.12 5.98 -4.05
N MET A 398 -6.10 5.84 -3.17
CA MET A 398 -6.51 6.90 -2.25
C MET A 398 -5.78 6.82 -0.90
N PRO A 399 -5.64 7.94 -0.18
CA PRO A 399 -5.07 7.92 1.18
C PRO A 399 -5.84 6.98 2.10
N ILE A 400 -5.12 6.23 2.94
CA ILE A 400 -5.71 5.51 4.06
C ILE A 400 -6.40 6.54 4.98
N PRO A 401 -7.72 6.42 5.24
CA PRO A 401 -8.45 7.40 6.01
C PRO A 401 -7.94 7.49 7.44
N TYR A 402 -7.73 8.72 7.91
CA TYR A 402 -7.46 8.98 9.31
C TYR A 402 -8.66 8.59 10.18
N ASN A 403 -8.40 7.80 11.22
CA ASN A 403 -9.39 7.55 12.25
C ASN A 403 -9.20 8.55 13.39
N ALA A 404 -10.05 9.58 13.44
CA ALA A 404 -10.06 10.49 14.57
C ALA A 404 -10.28 9.71 15.87
N PRO A 405 -9.51 9.98 16.94
CA PRO A 405 -9.78 9.39 18.23
C PRO A 405 -11.21 9.77 18.64
N ASP A 406 -12.00 8.79 19.05
CA ASP A 406 -13.38 8.99 19.46
C ASP A 406 -13.42 10.12 20.50
N SER A 407 -14.19 11.18 20.22
CA SER A 407 -14.33 12.37 21.07
C SER A 407 -14.94 12.09 22.45
N SER A 408 -15.26 10.81 22.74
CA SER A 408 -15.73 10.29 24.02
C SER A 408 -14.59 9.85 24.96
N SER A 409 -13.32 9.87 24.54
CA SER A 409 -12.19 9.58 25.43
C SER A 409 -11.76 10.86 26.16
N PRO A 410 -11.83 10.93 27.51
CA PRO A 410 -11.46 12.14 28.24
C PRO A 410 -9.96 12.40 28.03
N SER A 411 -9.62 13.62 27.61
CA SER A 411 -8.24 14.06 27.52
C SER A 411 -7.59 13.93 28.89
N ALA A 412 -6.56 13.10 28.99
CA ALA A 412 -5.68 13.12 30.15
C ALA A 412 -4.95 14.47 30.13
N SER A 413 -5.49 15.46 30.84
CA SER A 413 -4.83 16.73 31.07
C SER A 413 -3.63 16.49 31.99
N SER A 414 -2.46 16.24 31.41
CA SER A 414 -1.19 16.39 32.12
C SER A 414 -0.72 17.83 31.96
N THR A 415 -1.16 18.69 32.87
CA THR A 415 -0.43 19.94 33.14
C THR A 415 0.77 19.56 34.01
N PRO A 416 2.03 19.73 33.58
CA PRO A 416 3.16 19.59 34.50
C PRO A 416 3.22 20.85 35.37
N LYS A 417 3.44 20.65 36.67
CA LYS A 417 3.86 21.70 37.62
C LYS A 417 5.28 22.16 37.34
#